data_AF-A0A293L3Z1-F1
#
_entry.id   AF-A0A293L3Z1-F1
#
_cell.length_a   1.000
_cell.length_b   1.000
_cell.length_c   1.000
_cell.angle_alpha   90.00
_cell.angle_beta   90.00
_cell.angle_gamma   90.00
#
_symmetry.space_group_name_H-M   'P 1'
#
loop_
_entity.id
_entity.type
_entity.pdbx_description
1 polymer ?
#
loop_
_entity_poly.entity_id
_entity_poly.type
_entity_poly.pdbx_seq_one_letter_code
_entity_poly.pdbx_strand_id
1 'polypeptide(L)'
;MKDFFKVAPRPSTTDAASGTRKCLLARDFVLRVARDLLPFSLVDGEGLRDFLVKYRVVQKVEDLPDRTTLSRGALSDVYSELRLKVKDLLSSASFCALTFDLWTDSYRRKGFMTFTCHFCDEDFVLRSVTLSTRNVLQRHTGLVIYDEYMKCAEEFHISSKVICCVTDAGSNVKRAVSLASVTNHLCLGHGLHNLVLRDGFGNVQELHDLLVKCRTLVQKLHYKASQLEQIAEADVQMNLLQFVSLGEELEDDENDPVLDPANDDHSSLSL
;
A
#
# COMPACT_ATOMS: atom_id res chain seq x y z
N MET A 1 -18.29 13.62 2.40
CA MET A 1 -17.27 13.10 1.47
C MET A 1 -17.39 11.60 1.15
N LYS A 2 -17.93 10.74 2.03
CA LYS A 2 -18.13 9.29 1.71
C LYS A 2 -18.98 9.06 0.44
N ASP A 3 -19.94 9.94 0.16
CA ASP A 3 -20.75 9.90 -1.06
C ASP A 3 -20.17 10.69 -2.23
N PHE A 4 -19.12 11.49 -2.03
CA PHE A 4 -18.50 12.32 -3.08
C PHE A 4 -17.84 11.48 -4.17
N PHE A 5 -17.29 10.32 -3.78
CA PHE A 5 -16.71 9.34 -4.69
C PHE A 5 -17.71 8.30 -5.19
N LYS A 6 -19.01 8.45 -4.89
CA LYS A 6 -20.06 7.69 -5.59
C LYS A 6 -20.20 8.32 -6.96
N VAL A 7 -19.49 7.74 -7.92
CA VAL A 7 -19.62 8.14 -9.31
C VAL A 7 -20.91 7.54 -9.84
N ALA A 8 -21.86 8.39 -10.28
CA ALA A 8 -23.05 7.88 -10.94
C ALA A 8 -22.65 7.15 -12.25
N PRO A 9 -23.30 6.04 -12.60
CA PRO A 9 -23.05 5.39 -13.88
C PRO A 9 -23.42 6.37 -15.00
N ARG A 10 -22.59 6.45 -16.04
CA ARG A 10 -22.93 7.20 -17.25
C ARG A 10 -23.46 6.22 -18.31
N PRO A 11 -24.75 6.29 -18.66
CA PRO A 11 -25.23 5.69 -19.91
C PRO A 11 -25.84 6.74 -20.83
N SER A 12 -25.52 6.64 -22.13
CA SER A 12 -26.39 6.92 -23.31
C SER A 12 -25.46 7.13 -24.51
N THR A 13 -25.60 6.53 -25.68
CA THR A 13 -26.77 6.03 -26.43
C THR A 13 -26.30 4.90 -27.36
N THR A 14 -27.17 3.90 -27.56
CA THR A 14 -27.16 2.93 -28.68
C THR A 14 -25.85 2.17 -28.94
N ASP A 15 -25.69 1.02 -28.28
CA ASP A 15 -25.50 -0.31 -28.88
C ASP A 15 -24.70 -1.28 -27.98
N ALA A 16 -25.21 -2.51 -27.85
CA ALA A 16 -24.73 -3.66 -27.09
C ALA A 16 -24.78 -3.58 -25.54
N ALA A 17 -25.92 -3.95 -24.96
CA ALA A 17 -26.18 -4.03 -23.51
C ALA A 17 -25.14 -4.83 -22.68
N SER A 18 -24.41 -5.77 -23.29
CA SER A 18 -23.31 -6.53 -22.64
C SER A 18 -22.03 -5.70 -22.49
N GLY A 19 -21.62 -4.97 -23.54
CA GLY A 19 -20.43 -4.10 -23.51
C GLY A 19 -20.59 -2.96 -22.50
N THR A 20 -21.78 -2.38 -22.43
CA THR A 20 -22.10 -1.33 -21.45
C THR A 20 -21.97 -1.83 -20.00
N ARG A 21 -22.44 -3.05 -19.70
CA ARG A 21 -22.38 -3.60 -18.33
C ARG A 21 -20.96 -3.91 -17.88
N LYS A 22 -20.12 -4.47 -18.74
CA LYS A 22 -18.71 -4.76 -18.44
C LYS A 22 -17.92 -3.48 -18.15
N CYS A 23 -18.16 -2.40 -18.90
CA CYS A 23 -17.56 -1.09 -18.65
C CYS A 23 -18.00 -0.48 -17.31
N LEU A 24 -19.29 -0.55 -16.97
CA LEU A 24 -19.79 -0.07 -15.68
C LEU A 24 -19.16 -0.84 -14.51
N LEU A 25 -19.11 -2.17 -14.63
CA LEU A 25 -18.47 -3.02 -13.63
C LEU A 25 -16.98 -2.70 -13.47
N ALA A 26 -16.27 -2.40 -14.57
CA ALA A 26 -14.87 -1.98 -14.52
C ALA A 26 -14.67 -0.68 -13.73
N ARG A 27 -15.56 0.31 -13.92
CA ARG A 27 -15.53 1.58 -13.18
C ARG A 27 -15.76 1.36 -11.69
N ASP A 28 -16.75 0.54 -11.33
CA ASP A 28 -17.05 0.21 -9.93
C ASP A 28 -15.90 -0.55 -9.27
N PHE A 29 -15.27 -1.49 -9.99
CA PHE A 29 -14.06 -2.18 -9.51
C PHE A 29 -12.91 -1.21 -9.24
N VAL A 30 -12.66 -0.25 -10.13
CA VAL A 30 -11.62 0.77 -9.91
C VAL A 30 -11.89 1.57 -8.64
N LEU A 31 -13.14 2.02 -8.44
CA LEU A 31 -13.51 2.76 -7.22
C LEU A 31 -13.33 1.91 -5.97
N ARG A 32 -13.68 0.62 -6.03
CA ARG A 32 -13.55 -0.34 -4.92
C ARG A 32 -12.09 -0.65 -4.61
N VAL A 33 -11.26 -0.81 -5.64
CA VAL A 33 -9.82 -1.03 -5.53
C VAL A 33 -9.16 0.19 -4.92
N ALA A 34 -9.49 1.40 -5.39
CA ALA A 34 -8.93 2.64 -4.87
C ALA A 34 -9.33 2.91 -3.42
N ARG A 35 -10.60 2.68 -3.07
CA ARG A 35 -11.12 2.92 -1.71
C ARG A 35 -10.48 2.03 -0.66
N ASP A 36 -10.22 0.78 -1.01
CA ASP A 36 -9.75 -0.24 -0.06
C ASP A 36 -8.27 -0.58 -0.27
N LEU A 37 -7.58 0.15 -1.15
CA LEU A 37 -6.16 -0.02 -1.45
C LEU A 37 -5.81 -1.46 -1.90
N LEU A 38 -6.67 -2.06 -2.72
CA LEU A 38 -6.47 -3.42 -3.25
C LEU A 38 -5.68 -3.41 -4.57
N PRO A 39 -4.96 -4.47 -4.92
CA PRO A 39 -4.31 -4.56 -6.21
C PRO A 39 -5.34 -4.80 -7.33
N PHE A 40 -5.07 -4.31 -8.54
CA PHE A 40 -5.91 -4.62 -9.70
C PHE A 40 -5.92 -6.13 -10.04
N SER A 41 -4.93 -6.91 -9.60
CA SER A 41 -4.93 -8.37 -9.76
C SER A 41 -6.01 -9.08 -8.94
N LEU A 42 -6.77 -8.35 -8.09
CA LEU A 42 -7.92 -8.89 -7.37
C LEU A 42 -8.91 -9.59 -8.32
N VAL A 43 -9.15 -9.03 -9.51
CA VAL A 43 -10.07 -9.63 -10.50
C VAL A 43 -9.54 -10.91 -11.14
N ASP A 44 -8.27 -11.24 -10.93
CA ASP A 44 -7.65 -12.47 -11.41
C ASP A 44 -7.84 -13.65 -10.44
N GLY A 45 -8.23 -13.39 -9.19
CA GLY A 45 -8.42 -14.42 -8.17
C GLY A 45 -9.64 -15.30 -8.42
N GLU A 46 -9.42 -16.62 -8.49
CA GLU A 46 -10.47 -17.62 -8.74
C GLU A 46 -11.62 -17.53 -7.73
N GLY A 47 -11.33 -17.42 -6.44
CA GLY A 47 -12.38 -17.33 -5.41
C GLY A 47 -13.32 -16.13 -5.57
N LEU A 48 -12.82 -14.98 -6.05
CA LEU A 48 -13.67 -13.84 -6.35
C LEU A 48 -14.50 -14.08 -7.61
N ARG A 49 -13.89 -14.65 -8.66
CA ARG A 49 -14.58 -14.97 -9.92
C ARG A 49 -15.74 -15.93 -9.67
N ASP A 50 -15.47 -17.01 -8.93
CA ASP A 50 -16.46 -18.01 -8.55
C ASP A 50 -17.59 -17.40 -7.73
N PHE A 51 -17.26 -16.54 -6.76
CA PHE A 51 -18.26 -15.81 -5.98
C PHE A 51 -19.18 -14.96 -6.86
N LEU A 52 -18.62 -14.18 -7.80
CA LEU A 52 -19.39 -13.28 -8.66
C LEU A 52 -20.28 -14.03 -9.66
N VAL A 53 -19.84 -15.17 -10.18
CA VAL A 53 -20.64 -16.05 -11.03
C VAL A 53 -21.72 -16.76 -10.21
N LYS A 54 -21.37 -17.33 -9.05
CA LYS A 54 -22.29 -18.06 -8.15
C LYS A 54 -23.49 -17.20 -7.73
N TYR A 55 -23.23 -15.94 -7.39
CA TYR A 55 -24.27 -14.99 -6.99
C TYR A 55 -24.84 -14.18 -8.16
N ARG A 56 -24.56 -14.59 -9.42
CA ARG A 56 -25.11 -14.01 -10.66
C ARG A 56 -24.88 -12.50 -10.81
N VAL A 57 -23.77 -11.99 -10.25
CA VAL A 57 -23.31 -10.62 -10.51
C VAL A 57 -22.87 -10.49 -11.97
N VAL A 58 -22.20 -11.53 -12.47
CA VAL A 58 -21.87 -11.78 -13.87
C VAL A 58 -22.41 -13.14 -14.32
N GLN A 59 -22.65 -13.34 -15.62
CA GLN A 59 -23.16 -14.61 -16.15
C GLN A 59 -22.01 -15.60 -16.35
N LYS A 60 -20.87 -15.10 -16.86
CA LYS A 60 -19.65 -15.89 -17.05
C LYS A 60 -18.41 -15.10 -16.63
N VAL A 61 -17.30 -15.79 -16.47
CA VAL A 61 -16.02 -15.16 -16.08
C VAL A 61 -15.56 -14.16 -17.13
N GLU A 62 -15.85 -14.40 -18.41
CA GLU A 62 -15.45 -13.51 -19.52
C GLU A 62 -16.17 -12.15 -19.49
N ASP A 63 -17.30 -12.06 -18.78
CA ASP A 63 -18.01 -10.80 -18.57
C ASP A 63 -17.31 -9.90 -17.54
N LEU A 64 -16.36 -10.43 -16.76
CA LEU A 64 -15.55 -9.64 -15.84
C LEU A 64 -14.50 -8.83 -16.61
N PRO A 65 -14.21 -7.59 -16.18
CA PRO A 65 -13.07 -6.85 -16.68
C PRO A 65 -11.78 -7.51 -16.22
N ASP A 66 -10.82 -7.65 -17.13
CA ASP A 66 -9.47 -8.07 -16.77
C ASP A 66 -8.67 -6.91 -16.16
N ARG A 67 -7.53 -7.25 -15.54
CA ARG A 67 -6.60 -6.29 -14.93
C ARG A 67 -6.15 -5.17 -15.87
N THR A 68 -5.99 -5.44 -17.15
CA THR A 68 -5.57 -4.43 -18.16
C THR A 68 -6.72 -3.47 -18.45
N THR A 69 -7.93 -3.99 -18.61
CA THR A 69 -9.16 -3.21 -18.77
C THR A 69 -9.36 -2.26 -17.58
N LEU A 70 -9.13 -2.73 -16.36
CA LEU A 70 -9.17 -1.89 -15.16
C LEU A 70 -8.10 -0.79 -15.18
N SER A 71 -6.84 -1.17 -15.34
CA SER A 71 -5.69 -0.27 -15.16
C SER A 71 -5.50 0.74 -16.29
N ARG A 72 -5.76 0.36 -17.56
CA ARG A 72 -5.55 1.23 -18.73
C ARG A 72 -6.81 1.95 -19.21
N GLY A 73 -7.97 1.33 -19.05
CA GLY A 73 -9.26 1.86 -19.48
C GLY A 73 -9.97 2.58 -18.35
N ALA A 74 -10.61 1.80 -17.47
CA ALA A 74 -11.53 2.31 -16.46
C ALA A 74 -10.88 3.28 -15.46
N LEU A 75 -9.62 3.05 -15.08
CA LEU A 75 -8.90 3.93 -14.16
C LEU A 75 -8.76 5.36 -14.70
N SER A 76 -8.37 5.50 -15.96
CA SER A 76 -8.17 6.81 -16.60
C SER A 76 -9.48 7.60 -16.69
N ASP A 77 -10.55 6.91 -17.07
CA ASP A 77 -11.90 7.47 -17.19
C ASP A 77 -12.44 7.93 -15.82
N VAL A 78 -12.42 7.03 -14.81
CA VAL A 78 -12.84 7.36 -13.43
C VAL A 78 -12.01 8.50 -12.84
N TYR A 79 -10.68 8.47 -13.03
CA TYR A 79 -9.79 9.51 -12.54
C TYR A 79 -10.11 10.87 -13.17
N SER A 80 -10.31 10.91 -14.49
CA SER A 80 -10.62 12.15 -15.21
C SER A 80 -11.92 12.78 -14.71
N GLU A 81 -12.96 11.97 -14.49
CA GLU A 81 -14.23 12.45 -13.95
C GLU A 81 -14.09 12.94 -12.50
N LEU A 82 -13.44 12.16 -11.63
CA LEU A 82 -13.24 12.56 -10.23
C LEU A 82 -12.40 13.83 -10.12
N ARG A 83 -11.39 13.99 -10.98
CA ARG A 83 -10.56 15.19 -11.04
C ARG A 83 -11.38 16.42 -11.41
N LEU A 84 -12.32 16.31 -12.37
CA LEU A 84 -13.25 17.40 -12.68
C LEU A 84 -14.14 17.73 -11.48
N LYS A 85 -14.72 16.73 -10.81
CA LYS A 85 -15.51 16.95 -9.59
C LYS A 85 -14.72 17.64 -8.49
N VAL A 86 -13.44 17.29 -8.32
CA VAL A 86 -12.56 17.97 -7.35
C VAL A 86 -12.32 19.43 -7.75
N LYS A 87 -12.10 19.72 -9.04
CA LYS A 87 -12.00 21.11 -9.51
C LYS A 87 -13.28 21.90 -9.24
N ASP A 88 -14.44 21.32 -9.53
CA ASP A 88 -15.73 21.96 -9.29
C ASP A 88 -15.94 22.21 -7.80
N LEU A 89 -15.59 21.24 -6.95
CA LEU A 89 -15.63 21.40 -5.50
C LEU A 89 -14.74 22.55 -5.03
N LEU A 90 -13.51 22.63 -5.53
CA LEU A 90 -12.57 23.70 -5.20
C LEU A 90 -12.93 25.05 -5.81
N SER A 91 -13.82 25.10 -6.80
CA SER A 91 -14.28 26.35 -7.41
C SER A 91 -15.07 27.21 -6.40
N SER A 92 -15.87 26.56 -5.54
CA SER A 92 -16.65 27.18 -4.46
C SER A 92 -15.80 27.72 -3.31
N ALA A 93 -14.59 27.16 -3.11
CA ALA A 93 -13.70 27.59 -2.05
C ALA A 93 -13.13 28.98 -2.36
N SER A 94 -13.29 29.92 -1.42
CA SER A 94 -12.65 31.25 -1.53
C SER A 94 -11.15 31.19 -1.25
N PHE A 95 -10.77 30.39 -0.26
CA PHE A 95 -9.38 30.22 0.18
C PHE A 95 -9.11 28.75 0.52
N CYS A 96 -7.85 28.34 0.40
CA CYS A 96 -7.42 27.00 0.78
C CYS A 96 -6.01 26.99 1.36
N ALA A 97 -5.69 25.91 2.08
CA ALA A 97 -4.36 25.62 2.57
C ALA A 97 -3.76 24.40 1.87
N LEU A 98 -2.50 24.58 1.47
CA LEU A 98 -1.45 23.61 1.15
C LEU A 98 -1.11 22.65 2.29
N THR A 99 -1.22 21.33 2.17
CA THR A 99 -0.18 20.46 2.76
C THR A 99 0.53 19.72 1.66
N PHE A 100 1.85 19.62 1.76
CA PHE A 100 2.59 18.75 0.86
C PHE A 100 3.80 18.14 1.53
N ASP A 101 4.08 16.91 1.12
CA ASP A 101 5.16 16.09 1.65
C ASP A 101 6.00 15.53 0.52
N LEU A 102 7.31 15.46 0.75
CA LEU A 102 8.26 14.83 -0.15
C LEU A 102 8.87 13.62 0.53
N TRP A 103 8.67 12.47 -0.09
CA TRP A 103 9.20 11.22 0.43
C TRP A 103 9.96 10.47 -0.66
N THR A 104 10.90 9.64 -0.24
CA THR A 104 11.72 8.83 -1.15
C THR A 104 11.43 7.37 -0.87
N ASP A 105 10.98 6.65 -1.90
CA ASP A 105 11.01 5.19 -1.90
C ASP A 105 12.46 4.75 -2.02
N SER A 106 13.03 4.26 -0.93
CA SER A 106 14.42 3.83 -0.85
C SER A 106 14.69 2.54 -1.64
N TYR A 107 13.69 1.67 -1.78
CA TYR A 107 13.79 0.42 -2.52
C TYR A 107 13.83 0.69 -4.02
N ARG A 108 12.89 1.48 -4.52
CA ARG A 108 12.80 1.84 -5.95
C ARG A 108 13.67 3.04 -6.33
N ARG A 109 14.26 3.72 -5.34
CA ARG A 109 15.04 4.95 -5.47
C ARG A 109 14.28 6.04 -6.23
N LYS A 110 13.01 6.25 -5.86
CA LYS A 110 12.11 7.22 -6.51
C LYS A 110 11.63 8.25 -5.49
N GLY A 111 11.71 9.51 -5.86
CA GLY A 111 11.13 10.61 -5.10
C GLY A 111 9.66 10.79 -5.44
N PHE A 112 8.84 11.08 -4.44
CA PHE A 112 7.43 11.40 -4.62
C PHE A 112 7.09 12.67 -3.88
N MET A 113 6.18 13.45 -4.46
CA MET A 113 5.60 14.64 -3.84
C MET A 113 4.10 14.50 -3.85
N THR A 114 3.47 14.62 -2.68
CA THR A 114 2.02 14.54 -2.53
C THR A 114 1.47 15.87 -2.06
N PHE A 115 0.41 16.36 -2.71
CA PHE A 115 -0.30 17.58 -2.34
C PHE A 115 -1.69 17.24 -1.84
N THR A 116 -2.07 17.81 -0.70
CA THR A 116 -3.44 17.76 -0.17
C THR A 116 -3.94 19.18 0.04
N CYS A 117 -5.15 19.44 -0.44
CA CYS A 117 -5.82 20.73 -0.30
C CYS A 117 -6.83 20.67 0.84
N HIS A 118 -6.80 21.69 1.70
CA HIS A 118 -7.68 21.87 2.84
C HIS A 118 -8.47 23.16 2.67
N PHE A 119 -9.79 23.11 2.82
CA PHE A 119 -10.67 24.26 2.64
C PHE A 119 -11.97 24.06 3.42
N CYS A 120 -12.70 25.14 3.70
CA CYS A 120 -14.06 25.07 4.21
C CYS A 120 -15.04 25.18 3.04
N ASP A 121 -16.04 24.30 3.00
CA ASP A 121 -17.14 24.41 2.04
C ASP A 121 -18.16 25.47 2.47
N GLU A 122 -19.24 25.62 1.68
CA GLU A 122 -20.31 26.59 1.93
C GLU A 122 -21.01 26.39 3.29
N ASP A 123 -21.01 25.15 3.80
CA ASP A 123 -21.56 24.77 5.10
C ASP A 123 -20.56 24.97 6.26
N PHE A 124 -19.42 25.63 6.00
CA PHE A 124 -18.31 25.79 6.95
C PHE A 124 -17.71 24.47 7.45
N VAL A 125 -17.85 23.39 6.67
CA VAL A 125 -17.26 22.10 7.02
C VAL A 125 -15.86 22.01 6.44
N LEU A 126 -14.88 21.70 7.29
CA LEU A 126 -13.51 21.43 6.84
C LEU A 126 -13.49 20.19 5.92
N ARG A 127 -13.01 20.40 4.70
CA ARG A 127 -12.76 19.38 3.68
C ARG A 127 -11.27 19.24 3.44
N SER A 128 -10.85 18.03 3.10
CA SER A 128 -9.46 17.73 2.74
C SER A 128 -9.44 16.75 1.59
N VAL A 129 -8.74 17.10 0.52
CA VAL A 129 -8.68 16.30 -0.72
C VAL A 129 -7.25 16.22 -1.21
N THR A 130 -6.74 15.01 -1.39
CA THR A 130 -5.45 14.79 -2.04
C THR A 130 -5.57 15.12 -3.52
N LEU A 131 -4.80 16.11 -3.97
CA LEU A 131 -4.83 16.61 -5.35
C LEU A 131 -3.98 15.75 -6.28
N SER A 132 -2.76 15.43 -5.85
CA SER A 132 -1.85 14.64 -6.66
C SER A 132 -0.74 14.00 -5.82
N THR A 133 -0.27 12.84 -6.27
CA THR A 133 1.00 12.22 -5.87
C THR A 133 1.82 12.03 -7.13
N ARG A 134 2.95 12.74 -7.24
CA ARG A 134 3.77 12.77 -8.45
C ARG A 134 5.14 12.19 -8.18
N ASN A 135 5.66 11.44 -9.14
CA ASN A 135 7.05 11.00 -9.11
C ASN A 135 7.96 12.17 -9.53
N VAL A 136 8.83 12.60 -8.62
CA VAL A 136 9.80 13.67 -8.85
C VAL A 136 11.12 13.02 -9.25
N LEU A 137 11.38 12.95 -10.56
CA LEU A 137 12.55 12.27 -11.12
C LEU A 137 13.87 13.01 -10.90
N GLN A 138 13.80 14.31 -10.61
CA GLN A 138 14.96 15.17 -10.45
C GLN A 138 15.40 15.25 -8.98
N ARG A 139 16.62 15.75 -8.72
CA ARG A 139 17.01 16.11 -7.35
C ARG A 139 15.98 17.10 -6.79
N HIS A 140 15.54 16.87 -5.55
CA HIS A 140 14.55 17.68 -4.86
C HIS A 140 15.09 19.07 -4.48
N THR A 141 15.51 19.87 -5.46
CA THR A 141 15.95 21.25 -5.25
C THR A 141 14.75 22.16 -5.02
N GLY A 142 14.94 23.29 -4.33
CA GLY A 142 13.84 24.22 -4.07
C GLY A 142 13.13 24.74 -5.33
N LEU A 143 13.83 24.85 -6.47
CA LEU A 143 13.22 25.24 -7.76
C LEU A 143 12.31 24.14 -8.31
N VAL A 144 12.76 22.88 -8.30
CA VAL A 144 11.96 21.74 -8.77
C VAL A 144 10.69 21.58 -7.94
N ILE A 145 10.80 21.74 -6.61
CA ILE A 145 9.65 21.68 -5.71
C ILE A 145 8.67 22.82 -6.00
N TYR A 146 9.18 24.02 -6.26
CA TYR A 146 8.36 25.18 -6.63
C TYR A 146 7.63 24.93 -7.96
N ASP A 147 8.30 24.39 -8.97
CA ASP A 147 7.68 24.10 -10.27
C ASP A 147 6.57 23.04 -10.13
N GLU A 148 6.78 21.98 -9.34
CA GLU A 148 5.74 20.98 -9.07
C GLU A 148 4.57 21.55 -8.25
N TYR A 149 4.84 22.45 -7.31
CA TYR A 149 3.83 23.21 -6.60
C TYR A 149 2.98 24.04 -7.57
N MET A 150 3.61 24.81 -8.45
CA MET A 150 2.91 25.66 -9.42
C MET A 150 2.07 24.83 -10.38
N LYS A 151 2.62 23.74 -10.94
CA LYS A 151 1.87 22.80 -11.78
C LYS A 151 0.63 22.28 -11.07
N CYS A 152 0.76 21.86 -9.81
CA CYS A 152 -0.38 21.37 -9.03
C CYS A 152 -1.41 22.48 -8.80
N ALA A 153 -0.98 23.68 -8.41
CA ALA A 153 -1.87 24.80 -8.12
C ALA A 153 -2.63 25.28 -9.37
N GLU A 154 -1.95 25.39 -10.50
CA GLU A 154 -2.54 25.76 -11.80
C GLU A 154 -3.48 24.68 -12.29
N GLU A 155 -3.08 23.41 -12.17
CA GLU A 155 -3.86 22.27 -12.59
C GLU A 155 -5.24 22.24 -11.92
N PHE A 156 -5.33 22.62 -10.64
CA PHE A 156 -6.58 22.66 -9.87
C PHE A 156 -7.21 24.05 -9.79
N HIS A 157 -6.67 25.05 -10.49
CA HIS A 157 -7.17 26.43 -10.50
C HIS A 157 -7.24 27.09 -9.11
N ILE A 158 -6.21 26.83 -8.28
CA ILE A 158 -6.13 27.32 -6.90
C ILE A 158 -4.95 28.26 -6.64
N SER A 159 -4.13 28.60 -7.64
CA SER A 159 -2.90 29.39 -7.45
C SER A 159 -3.11 30.71 -6.68
N SER A 160 -4.24 31.40 -6.90
CA SER A 160 -4.60 32.64 -6.18
C SER A 160 -5.36 32.42 -4.87
N LYS A 161 -5.73 31.17 -4.55
CA LYS A 161 -6.55 30.80 -3.38
C LYS A 161 -5.72 30.28 -2.21
N VAL A 162 -4.46 29.88 -2.45
CA VAL A 162 -3.59 29.30 -1.42
C VAL A 162 -3.11 30.40 -0.46
N ILE A 163 -3.55 30.34 0.79
CA ILE A 163 -3.17 31.32 1.82
C ILE A 163 -1.95 30.88 2.64
N CYS A 164 -1.78 29.57 2.82
CA CYS A 164 -0.67 29.01 3.56
C CYS A 164 -0.39 27.57 3.12
N CYS A 165 0.80 27.09 3.48
CA CYS A 165 1.24 25.71 3.34
C CYS A 165 1.62 25.15 4.72
N VAL A 166 1.43 23.85 4.94
CA VAL A 166 2.01 23.10 6.06
C VAL A 166 2.95 22.05 5.49
N THR A 167 4.21 22.09 5.93
CA THR A 167 5.27 21.22 5.39
C THR A 167 6.21 20.76 6.51
N ASP A 168 7.05 19.77 6.25
CA ASP A 168 8.13 19.37 7.16
C ASP A 168 9.23 20.44 7.33
N ALA A 169 9.15 21.55 6.57
CA ALA A 169 10.09 22.65 6.56
C ALA A 169 11.55 22.22 6.25
N GLY A 170 11.73 21.16 5.44
CA GLY A 170 13.01 20.83 4.83
C GLY A 170 13.60 22.04 4.09
N SER A 171 14.94 22.16 4.03
CA SER A 171 15.62 23.35 3.48
C SER A 171 15.17 23.71 2.06
N ASN A 172 15.04 22.72 1.18
CA ASN A 172 14.57 22.91 -0.19
C ASN A 172 13.06 23.26 -0.24
N VAL A 173 12.25 22.69 0.65
CA VAL A 173 10.82 23.02 0.77
C VAL A 173 10.63 24.46 1.21
N LYS A 174 11.37 24.92 2.23
CA LYS A 174 11.35 26.32 2.67
C LYS A 174 11.69 27.28 1.53
N ARG A 175 12.71 26.94 0.73
CA ARG A 175 13.06 27.72 -0.47
C ARG A 175 11.91 27.75 -1.48
N ALA A 176 11.26 26.61 -1.74
CA ALA A 176 10.14 26.52 -2.68
C ALA A 176 8.93 27.36 -2.24
N VAL A 177 8.55 27.27 -0.96
CA VAL A 177 7.41 28.05 -0.42
C VAL A 177 7.72 29.54 -0.41
N SER A 178 8.98 29.91 -0.14
CA SER A 178 9.44 31.31 -0.27
C SER A 178 9.32 31.82 -1.71
N LEU A 179 9.64 31.01 -2.71
CA LEU A 179 9.46 31.37 -4.12
C LEU A 179 7.98 31.52 -4.48
N ALA A 180 7.12 30.68 -3.90
CA ALA A 180 5.67 30.79 -4.05
C ALA A 180 5.05 32.01 -3.36
N SER A 181 5.80 32.73 -2.53
CA SER A 181 5.31 33.87 -1.75
C SER A 181 4.09 33.52 -0.86
N VAL A 182 4.08 32.31 -0.32
CA VAL A 182 3.02 31.79 0.56
C VAL A 182 3.57 31.59 1.97
N THR A 183 2.74 31.75 2.99
CA THR A 183 3.14 31.48 4.39
C THR A 183 3.36 29.99 4.61
N ASN A 184 4.49 29.60 5.19
CA ASN A 184 4.76 28.21 5.57
C ASN A 184 4.58 28.00 7.09
N HIS A 185 3.70 27.08 7.47
CA HIS A 185 3.61 26.54 8.81
C HIS A 185 4.38 25.21 8.90
N LEU A 186 5.01 24.98 10.06
CA LEU A 186 5.70 23.72 10.31
C LEU A 186 4.69 22.61 10.61
N CYS A 187 4.95 21.43 10.07
CA CYS A 187 4.31 20.21 10.49
C CYS A 187 4.59 19.98 11.97
N LEU A 188 3.55 20.02 12.80
CA LEU A 188 3.67 19.81 14.25
C LEU A 188 4.29 18.45 14.58
N GLY A 189 3.93 17.39 13.84
CA GLY A 189 4.51 16.06 14.03
C GLY A 189 6.02 16.04 13.78
N HIS A 190 6.48 16.70 12.72
CA HIS A 190 7.92 16.83 12.45
C HIS A 190 8.62 17.71 13.49
N GLY A 191 7.97 18.79 13.92
CA GLY A 191 8.47 19.65 15.00
C GLY A 191 8.65 18.90 16.31
N LEU A 192 7.63 18.14 16.74
CA LEU A 192 7.69 17.29 17.94
C LEU A 192 8.77 16.21 17.84
N HIS A 193 8.89 15.57 16.68
CA HIS A 193 9.94 14.58 16.43
C HIS A 193 11.34 15.20 16.61
N ASN A 194 11.58 16.38 16.04
CA ASN A 194 12.86 17.08 16.21
C ASN A 194 13.08 17.53 17.65
N LEU A 195 12.05 18.06 18.31
CA LEU A 195 12.14 18.46 19.72
C LEU A 195 12.54 17.28 20.61
N VAL A 196 11.90 16.12 20.45
CA VAL A 196 12.20 14.94 21.29
C VAL A 196 13.56 14.35 20.94
N LEU A 197 13.82 14.08 19.66
CA LEU A 197 15.01 13.33 19.26
C LEU A 197 16.28 14.17 19.15
N ARG A 198 16.19 15.41 18.65
CA ARG A 198 17.37 16.28 18.48
C ARG A 198 17.60 17.11 19.72
N ASP A 199 16.59 17.85 20.17
CA ASP A 199 16.76 18.82 21.26
C ASP A 199 16.61 18.16 22.64
N GLY A 200 15.88 17.05 22.75
CA GLY A 200 15.77 16.26 23.98
C GLY A 200 16.92 15.27 24.09
N PHE A 201 16.83 14.17 23.34
CA PHE A 201 17.75 13.04 23.47
C PHE A 201 19.19 13.39 23.06
N GLY A 202 19.37 14.28 22.08
CA GLY A 202 20.69 14.72 21.65
C GLY A 202 21.49 15.46 22.73
N ASN A 203 20.82 16.00 23.74
CA ASN A 203 21.44 16.70 24.87
C ASN A 203 21.70 15.79 26.09
N VAL A 204 21.36 14.50 26.03
CA VAL A 204 21.63 13.51 27.08
C VAL A 204 22.61 12.47 26.54
N GLN A 205 23.89 12.61 26.93
CA GLN A 205 24.98 11.82 26.35
C GLN A 205 24.78 10.30 26.54
N GLU A 206 24.33 9.87 27.72
CA GLU A 206 24.12 8.46 28.05
C GLU A 206 23.04 7.84 27.15
N LEU A 207 21.99 8.60 26.87
CA LEU A 207 20.90 8.18 25.99
C LEU A 207 21.36 8.15 24.52
N HIS A 208 22.13 9.16 24.10
CA HIS A 208 22.74 9.18 22.78
C HIS A 208 23.63 7.94 22.55
N ASP A 209 24.51 7.62 23.50
CA ASP A 209 25.40 6.46 23.41
C ASP A 209 24.63 5.13 23.35
N LEU A 210 23.55 5.01 24.13
CA LEU A 210 22.65 3.86 24.06
C LEU A 210 21.99 3.74 22.68
N LEU A 211 21.46 4.84 22.14
CA LEU A 211 20.82 4.86 20.82
C LEU A 211 21.80 4.49 19.69
N VAL A 212 23.06 4.92 19.79
CA VAL A 212 24.12 4.54 18.84
C VAL A 212 24.39 3.04 18.89
N LYS A 213 24.47 2.44 20.09
CA LYS A 213 24.63 0.99 20.26
C LYS A 213 23.44 0.22 19.69
N CYS A 214 22.21 0.65 19.99
CA CYS A 214 20.99 0.05 19.45
C CYS A 214 20.96 0.13 17.92
N ARG A 215 21.27 1.30 17.33
CA ARG A 215 21.34 1.48 15.87
C ARG A 215 22.37 0.54 15.24
N THR A 216 23.55 0.44 15.85
CA THR A 216 24.62 -0.46 15.37
C THR A 216 24.18 -1.91 15.38
N LEU A 217 23.47 -2.34 16.43
CA LEU A 217 22.91 -3.69 16.54
C LEU A 217 21.86 -3.94 15.47
N VAL A 218 20.90 -3.03 15.30
CA VAL A 218 19.86 -3.14 14.26
C VAL A 218 20.48 -3.19 12.86
N GLN A 219 21.48 -2.36 12.56
CA GLN A 219 22.19 -2.39 11.28
C GLN A 219 22.88 -3.73 11.03
N LYS A 220 23.55 -4.29 12.05
CA LYS A 220 24.19 -5.61 11.95
C LYS A 220 23.16 -6.72 11.74
N LEU A 221 22.05 -6.69 12.47
CA LEU A 221 20.96 -7.66 12.30
C LEU A 221 20.35 -7.57 10.91
N HIS A 222 20.06 -6.37 10.42
CA HIS A 222 19.51 -6.17 9.09
C HIS A 222 20.47 -6.61 7.98
N TYR A 223 21.78 -6.36 8.13
CA TYR A 223 22.80 -6.85 7.20
C TYR A 223 22.89 -8.38 7.19
N LYS A 224 22.76 -9.01 8.36
CA LYS A 224 22.83 -10.47 8.52
C LYS A 224 21.48 -11.17 8.38
N ALA A 225 20.39 -10.47 8.08
CA ALA A 225 19.04 -11.02 8.12
C ALA A 225 18.91 -12.29 7.28
N SER A 226 19.40 -12.27 6.04
CA SER A 226 19.39 -13.44 5.15
C SER A 226 20.24 -14.61 5.65
N GLN A 227 21.38 -14.33 6.30
CA GLN A 227 22.22 -15.37 6.91
C GLN A 227 21.54 -15.97 8.15
N LEU A 228 20.84 -15.15 8.94
CA LEU A 228 20.09 -15.59 10.10
C LEU A 228 18.86 -16.42 9.70
N GLU A 229 18.17 -16.05 8.62
CA GLU A 229 17.10 -16.85 8.02
C GLU A 229 17.62 -18.22 7.55
N GLN A 230 18.76 -18.26 6.84
CA GLN A 230 19.38 -19.51 6.41
C GLN A 230 19.81 -20.40 7.57
N ILE A 231 20.36 -19.82 8.65
CA ILE A 231 20.72 -20.58 9.85
C ILE A 231 19.44 -21.14 10.52
N ALA A 232 18.38 -20.34 10.64
CA ALA A 232 17.12 -20.78 11.22
C ALA A 232 16.45 -21.89 10.40
N GLU A 233 16.49 -21.80 9.07
CA GLU A 233 16.00 -22.85 8.16
C GLU A 233 16.83 -24.14 8.30
N ALA A 234 18.15 -24.03 8.37
CA ALA A 234 19.05 -25.17 8.57
C ALA A 234 18.82 -25.85 9.93
N ASP A 235 18.63 -25.07 11.00
CA ASP A 235 18.32 -25.60 12.33
C ASP A 235 16.97 -26.33 12.35
N VAL A 236 15.94 -25.79 11.67
CA VAL A 236 14.64 -26.48 11.53
C VAL A 236 14.79 -27.78 10.74
N GLN A 237 15.57 -27.78 9.65
CA GLN A 237 15.83 -28.98 8.86
C GLN A 237 16.60 -30.03 9.68
N MET A 238 17.63 -29.64 10.43
CA MET A 238 18.40 -30.54 11.29
C MET A 238 17.53 -31.14 12.39
N ASN A 239 16.67 -30.34 13.03
CA ASN A 239 15.72 -30.84 14.01
C ASN A 239 14.73 -31.83 13.39
N LEU A 240 14.19 -31.54 12.21
CA LEU A 240 13.30 -32.47 11.48
C LEU A 240 14.00 -33.79 11.15
N LEU A 241 15.24 -33.74 10.66
CA LEU A 241 16.02 -34.95 10.36
C LEU A 241 16.28 -35.79 11.61
N GLN A 242 16.58 -35.15 12.75
CA GLN A 242 16.77 -35.84 14.02
C GLN A 242 15.47 -36.49 14.54
N PHE A 243 14.32 -35.83 14.35
CA PHE A 243 13.02 -36.44 14.66
C PHE A 243 12.71 -37.65 13.78
N VAL A 244 13.03 -37.59 12.48
CA VAL A 244 12.83 -38.71 11.55
C VAL A 244 13.76 -39.88 11.92
N SER A 245 15.04 -39.63 12.19
CA SER A 245 15.98 -40.70 12.56
C SER A 245 15.62 -41.36 13.88
N LEU A 246 15.14 -40.60 14.88
CA LEU A 246 14.62 -41.18 16.13
C LEU A 246 13.33 -41.99 15.92
N GLY A 247 12.54 -41.68 14.90
CA GLY A 247 11.36 -42.46 14.52
C GLY A 247 11.74 -43.78 13.84
N GLU A 248 12.73 -43.75 12.95
CA GLU A 248 13.26 -44.94 12.27
C GLU A 248 13.93 -45.91 13.27
N GLU A 249 14.68 -45.41 14.26
CA GLU A 249 15.28 -46.24 15.32
C GLU A 249 14.24 -46.94 16.23
N LEU A 250 13.01 -46.41 16.32
CA LEU A 250 11.92 -47.04 17.07
C LEU A 250 11.16 -48.10 16.26
N GLU A 251 11.21 -48.04 14.93
CA GLU A 251 10.61 -49.05 14.05
C GLU A 251 11.54 -50.26 13.84
N ASP A 252 12.87 -50.09 13.96
CA ASP A 252 13.85 -51.17 13.81
C ASP A 252 14.02 -52.09 15.05
N ASP A 253 13.44 -51.73 16.20
CA ASP A 253 13.50 -52.52 17.45
C ASP A 253 12.32 -53.51 17.61
N GLU A 254 11.39 -53.60 16.64
CA GLU A 254 10.34 -54.63 16.57
C GLU A 254 10.84 -55.97 15.97
N ASN A 255 12.05 -56.41 16.33
CA ASN A 255 12.48 -57.80 16.15
C ASN A 255 12.18 -58.61 17.42
N ASP A 256 10.90 -58.68 17.75
CA ASP A 256 10.36 -59.57 18.79
C ASP A 256 10.57 -61.04 18.34
N PRO A 257 11.01 -61.95 19.22
CA PRO A 257 11.37 -63.30 18.83
C PRO A 257 10.15 -64.06 18.31
N VAL A 258 10.26 -64.63 17.11
CA VAL A 258 9.26 -65.49 16.48
C VAL A 258 8.88 -66.64 17.43
N LEU A 259 7.67 -66.57 18.00
CA LEU A 259 7.02 -67.72 18.60
C LEU A 259 6.58 -68.67 17.48
N ASP A 260 7.27 -69.81 17.36
CA ASP A 260 6.93 -70.91 16.44
C ASP A 260 5.76 -71.74 17.00
N PRO A 261 4.58 -71.79 16.34
CA PRO A 261 3.47 -72.60 16.78
C PRO A 261 3.24 -73.73 15.76
N ALA A 262 4.09 -74.76 15.79
CA ALA A 262 3.81 -76.01 15.08
C ALA A 262 4.54 -77.21 15.69
N ASN A 263 4.00 -77.75 16.78
CA ASN A 263 3.92 -79.20 16.94
C ASN A 263 2.87 -79.55 18.01
N ASP A 264 1.62 -79.64 17.58
CA ASP A 264 0.62 -80.45 18.30
C ASP A 264 0.40 -81.73 17.49
N ASP A 265 0.73 -82.81 18.18
CA ASP A 265 0.75 -84.19 17.76
C ASP A 265 -0.70 -84.70 17.61
N HIS A 266 -1.07 -85.26 16.47
CA HIS A 266 -2.20 -86.20 16.43
C HIS A 266 -1.95 -87.34 15.46
N SER A 267 -1.61 -88.47 16.08
CA SER A 267 -1.65 -89.82 15.55
C SER A 267 -3.02 -90.21 15.00
N SER A 268 -3.05 -90.86 13.83
CA SER A 268 -3.96 -92.00 13.60
C SER A 268 -3.53 -92.85 12.39
N LEU A 269 -2.97 -94.02 12.70
CA LEU A 269 -3.27 -95.35 12.15
C LEU A 269 -3.77 -95.49 10.69
N SER A 270 -3.00 -96.22 9.88
CA SER A 270 -3.52 -97.31 9.04
C SER A 270 -2.42 -98.28 8.59
N LEU A 271 -2.50 -99.51 9.11
CA LEU A 271 -1.86 -100.80 8.77
C LEU A 271 -0.33 -100.90 8.72
#